data_AF-A0A3B8Y6H7-F1
#
_entry.id   AF-A0A3B8Y6H7-F1
#
_cell.length_a   1.000
_cell.length_b   1.000
_cell.length_c   1.000
_cell.angle_alpha   90.00
_cell.angle_beta   90.00
_cell.angle_gamma   90.00
#
_symmetry.space_group_name_H-M   'P 1'
#
loop_
_entity.id
_entity.type
_entity.pdbx_description
1 polymer ?
#
loop_
_entity_poly.entity_id
_entity_poly.type
_entity_poly.pdbx_seq_one_letter_code
_entity_poly.pdbx_strand_id
1 'polypeptide(L)'
;MTTLITPTQQKTSPQLDSEVRLRDILKTLPPEVFVKNAGKAWFKVGFSIFMVGLGYVALAVAPWYLLPLLWIFTGTALTGFFVIGHDCGHRSFSNRTWVNDLVGHSLFLPIIYPFHSWRILL
;
A
#
# COMPACT_ATOMS: atom_id res chain seq x y z
N MET A 1 12.39 52.84 -17.62
CA MET A 1 12.62 51.69 -16.74
C MET A 1 12.64 50.45 -17.61
N THR A 2 13.84 49.90 -17.88
CA THR A 2 14.01 48.70 -18.70
C THR A 2 14.14 47.50 -17.76
N THR A 3 13.09 46.69 -17.68
CA THR A 3 13.06 45.49 -16.84
C THR A 3 13.87 44.40 -17.54
N LEU A 4 15.08 44.11 -17.04
CA LEU A 4 15.88 42.98 -17.49
C LEU A 4 15.22 41.69 -16.96
N ILE A 5 14.63 40.91 -17.86
CA ILE A 5 14.14 39.57 -17.56
C ILE A 5 15.37 38.69 -17.41
N THR A 6 15.75 38.35 -16.18
CA THR A 6 16.77 37.34 -15.92
C THR A 6 16.25 35.99 -16.41
N PRO A 7 16.93 35.30 -17.34
CA PRO A 7 16.50 33.97 -17.76
C PRO A 7 16.68 33.01 -16.59
N THR A 8 15.56 32.50 -16.08
CA THR A 8 15.54 31.44 -15.08
C THR A 8 16.26 30.22 -15.65
N GLN A 9 17.45 29.91 -15.14
CA GLN A 9 18.18 28.70 -15.46
C GLN A 9 17.30 27.49 -15.11
N GLN A 10 16.73 26.86 -16.13
CA GLN A 10 15.95 25.65 -15.99
C GLN A 10 16.90 24.55 -15.52
N LYS A 11 16.86 24.25 -14.21
CA LYS A 11 17.67 23.21 -13.57
C LYS A 11 17.35 21.87 -14.23
N THR A 12 18.14 21.49 -15.23
CA THR A 12 18.03 20.18 -15.88
C THR A 12 18.37 19.13 -14.83
N SER A 13 17.40 18.31 -14.46
CA SER A 13 17.64 17.16 -13.60
C SER A 13 18.74 16.31 -14.24
N PRO A 14 19.75 15.83 -13.49
CA PRO A 14 20.75 14.94 -14.06
C PRO A 14 20.02 13.73 -14.66
N GLN A 15 20.16 13.56 -15.98
CA GLN A 15 19.63 12.40 -16.70
C GLN A 15 20.45 11.18 -16.27
N LEU A 16 19.75 10.14 -15.82
CA LEU A 16 20.38 8.86 -15.51
C LEU A 16 20.91 8.27 -16.83
N ASP A 17 22.13 7.76 -16.81
CA ASP A 17 22.74 7.11 -17.97
C ASP A 17 21.84 5.97 -18.47
N SER A 18 21.64 5.90 -19.79
CA SER A 18 20.75 4.94 -20.45
C SER A 18 21.26 3.50 -20.33
N GLU A 19 22.51 3.30 -19.93
CA GLU A 19 23.09 1.98 -19.67
C GLU A 19 22.72 1.42 -18.29
N VAL A 20 22.26 2.25 -17.34
CA VAL A 20 21.96 1.82 -15.96
C VAL A 20 20.75 0.89 -15.93
N ARG A 21 20.92 -0.30 -15.34
CA ARG A 21 19.83 -1.27 -15.17
C ARG A 21 19.30 -1.28 -13.73
N LEU A 22 18.06 -1.73 -13.56
CA LEU A 22 17.44 -1.92 -12.23
C LEU A 22 18.32 -2.73 -11.26
N ARG A 23 19.06 -3.71 -11.78
CA ARG A 23 19.97 -4.56 -11.00
C ARG A 23 21.09 -3.76 -10.33
N ASP A 24 21.59 -2.75 -11.02
CA ASP A 24 22.69 -1.92 -10.54
C ASP A 24 22.20 -1.00 -9.43
N ILE A 25 20.95 -0.54 -9.53
CA ILE A 25 20.25 0.18 -8.45
C ILE A 25 19.99 -0.74 -7.26
N LEU A 26 19.50 -1.96 -7.47
CA LEU A 26 19.22 -2.90 -6.38
C LEU A 26 20.48 -3.25 -5.56
N LYS A 27 21.66 -3.28 -6.19
CA LYS A 27 22.95 -3.50 -5.52
C LYS A 27 23.37 -2.36 -4.60
N THR A 28 22.85 -1.14 -4.79
CA THR A 28 23.16 -0.01 -3.89
C THR A 28 22.32 -0.03 -2.61
N LEU A 29 21.25 -0.84 -2.58
CA LEU A 29 20.37 -0.93 -1.42
C LEU A 29 20.95 -1.86 -0.34
N PRO A 30 20.84 -1.49 0.96
CA PRO A 30 21.26 -2.34 2.06
C PRO A 30 20.49 -3.68 2.08
N PRO A 31 21.11 -4.82 2.43
CA PRO A 31 20.46 -6.13 2.38
C PRO A 31 19.24 -6.23 3.32
N GLU A 32 19.19 -5.41 4.37
CA GLU A 32 18.11 -5.39 5.36
C GLU A 32 16.76 -5.01 4.74
N VAL A 33 16.74 -4.25 3.64
CA VAL A 33 15.48 -3.82 2.98
C VAL A 33 14.77 -4.97 2.28
N PHE A 34 15.48 -6.06 1.99
CA PHE A 34 14.92 -7.27 1.38
C PHE A 34 14.44 -8.28 2.42
N VAL A 35 14.72 -8.05 3.70
CA VAL A 35 14.32 -8.96 4.79
C VAL A 35 12.89 -8.64 5.23
N LYS A 36 11.98 -9.58 4.99
CA LYS A 36 10.59 -9.49 5.45
C LYS A 36 10.50 -9.69 6.95
N ASN A 37 9.81 -8.78 7.64
CA ASN A 37 9.57 -8.88 9.07
C ASN A 37 8.14 -9.38 9.36
N ALA A 38 8.03 -10.67 9.72
CA ALA A 38 6.75 -11.31 9.99
C ALA A 38 5.97 -10.65 11.14
N GLY A 39 6.65 -10.26 12.23
CA GLY A 39 5.99 -9.61 13.37
C GLY A 39 5.31 -8.30 12.98
N LYS A 40 6.02 -7.45 12.23
CA LYS A 40 5.43 -6.20 11.68
C LYS A 40 4.29 -6.49 10.71
N ALA A 41 4.42 -7.51 9.86
CA ALA A 41 3.39 -7.87 8.88
C ALA A 41 2.09 -8.33 9.58
N TRP A 42 2.19 -9.25 10.54
CA TRP A 42 1.03 -9.73 11.30
C TRP A 42 0.42 -8.66 12.23
N PHE A 43 1.25 -7.79 12.80
CA PHE A 43 0.75 -6.62 13.54
C PHE A 43 -0.13 -5.74 12.65
N LYS A 44 0.30 -5.46 11.41
CA LYS A 44 -0.51 -4.69 10.44
C LYS A 44 -1.83 -5.38 10.12
N VAL A 45 -1.85 -6.70 9.98
CA VAL A 45 -3.09 -7.48 9.79
C VAL A 45 -4.03 -7.27 10.98
N GLY A 46 -3.56 -7.52 12.20
CA GLY A 46 -4.38 -7.36 13.40
C GLY A 46 -4.88 -5.92 13.58
N PHE A 47 -4.01 -4.94 13.38
CA PHE A 47 -4.36 -3.52 13.43
C PHE A 47 -5.42 -3.16 12.38
N SER A 48 -5.27 -3.65 11.15
CA SER A 48 -6.25 -3.39 10.08
C SER A 48 -7.61 -4.01 10.40
N ILE A 49 -7.64 -5.25 10.90
CA ILE A 49 -8.89 -5.92 11.31
C ILE A 49 -9.57 -5.13 12.43
N PHE A 50 -8.79 -4.69 13.43
CA PHE A 50 -9.30 -3.88 14.53
C PHE A 50 -9.89 -2.54 14.03
N MET A 51 -9.20 -1.83 13.14
CA MET A 51 -9.69 -0.55 12.61
C MET A 51 -10.94 -0.70 11.76
N VAL A 52 -11.03 -1.75 10.95
CA VAL A 52 -12.24 -2.07 10.18
C VAL A 52 -13.40 -2.40 11.12
N GLY A 53 -13.16 -3.25 12.14
CA GLY A 53 -14.17 -3.57 13.14
C GLY A 53 -14.66 -2.34 13.90
N LEU A 54 -13.75 -1.46 14.32
CA LEU A 54 -14.08 -0.20 14.97
C LEU A 54 -14.92 0.70 14.06
N GLY A 55 -14.59 0.79 12.77
CA GLY A 55 -15.34 1.57 11.79
C GLY A 55 -16.78 1.09 11.63
N TYR A 56 -16.97 -0.23 11.49
CA TYR A 56 -18.31 -0.82 11.39
C TYR A 56 -19.13 -0.67 12.68
N VAL A 57 -18.52 -0.86 13.85
CA VAL A 57 -19.20 -0.64 15.13
C VAL A 57 -19.62 0.83 15.26
N ALA A 58 -18.73 1.77 14.93
CA ALA A 58 -19.04 3.19 14.96
C ALA A 58 -20.19 3.56 14.00
N LEU A 59 -20.17 3.04 12.76
CA LEU A 59 -21.24 3.23 11.79
C LEU A 59 -22.60 2.70 12.29
N ALA A 60 -22.61 1.62 13.08
CA ALA A 60 -23.84 1.02 13.58
C ALA A 60 -24.51 1.82 14.72
N VAL A 61 -23.73 2.59 15.49
CA VAL A 61 -24.24 3.31 16.69
C VAL A 61 -24.28 4.82 16.53
N ALA A 62 -23.59 5.37 15.53
CA ALA A 62 -23.45 6.81 15.38
C ALA A 62 -24.73 7.48 14.85
N PRO A 63 -25.01 8.72 15.30
CA PRO A 63 -26.08 9.54 14.72
C PRO A 63 -25.75 9.92 13.28
N TRP A 64 -26.79 10.19 12.49
CA TRP A 64 -26.71 10.38 11.03
C TRP A 64 -25.68 11.44 10.59
N TYR A 65 -25.51 12.51 11.37
CA TYR A 65 -24.60 13.62 11.04
C TYR A 65 -23.11 13.27 11.17
N LEU A 66 -22.76 12.18 11.86
CA LEU A 66 -21.38 11.67 11.91
C LEU A 66 -21.06 10.67 10.80
N LEU A 67 -22.08 10.15 10.10
CA LEU A 67 -21.89 9.12 9.08
C LEU A 67 -20.91 9.52 7.96
N PRO A 68 -20.91 10.75 7.40
CA PRO A 68 -19.94 11.12 6.37
C PRO A 68 -18.49 10.98 6.82
N LEU A 69 -18.20 11.34 8.08
CA LEU A 69 -16.87 11.21 8.65
C LEU A 69 -16.50 9.73 8.85
N LEU A 70 -17.46 8.94 9.31
CA LEU A 70 -17.29 7.51 9.54
C LEU A 70 -17.19 6.70 8.24
N TRP A 71 -17.78 7.15 7.14
CA TRP A 71 -17.56 6.57 5.81
C TRP A 71 -16.12 6.75 5.36
N ILE A 72 -15.56 7.95 5.55
CA ILE A 72 -14.16 8.23 5.23
C ILE A 72 -13.25 7.36 6.11
N PHE A 73 -13.52 7.30 7.41
CA PHE A 73 -12.74 6.46 8.33
C PHE A 73 -12.80 4.98 7.95
N THR A 74 -14.00 4.43 7.77
CA THR A 74 -14.20 3.01 7.49
C THR A 74 -13.67 2.64 6.10
N GLY A 75 -13.88 3.49 5.09
CA GLY A 75 -13.29 3.32 3.76
C GLY A 75 -11.76 3.33 3.78
N THR A 76 -11.15 4.21 4.59
CA THR A 76 -9.70 4.23 4.80
C THR A 76 -9.22 2.95 5.50
N ALA A 77 -9.94 2.48 6.52
CA ALA A 77 -9.61 1.23 7.20
C ALA A 77 -9.69 0.01 6.25
N LEU A 78 -10.72 -0.06 5.40
CA LEU A 78 -10.87 -1.10 4.37
C LEU A 78 -9.78 -1.02 3.28
N THR A 79 -9.27 0.18 3.00
CA THR A 79 -8.07 0.34 2.15
C THR A 79 -6.86 -0.35 2.77
N GLY A 80 -6.78 -0.46 4.11
CA GLY A 80 -5.80 -1.28 4.80
C GLY A 80 -5.84 -2.76 4.38
N PHE A 81 -7.04 -3.35 4.21
CA PHE A 81 -7.19 -4.71 3.68
C PHE A 81 -6.68 -4.82 2.24
N PHE A 82 -7.01 -3.82 1.40
CA PHE A 82 -6.52 -3.77 0.03
C PHE A 82 -4.99 -3.71 -0.02
N VAL A 83 -4.34 -2.87 0.78
CA VAL A 83 -2.87 -2.74 0.80
C VAL A 83 -2.20 -4.04 1.23
N ILE A 84 -2.69 -4.70 2.28
CA ILE A 84 -2.08 -5.95 2.74
C ILE A 84 -2.30 -7.08 1.72
N GLY A 85 -3.50 -7.19 1.13
CA GLY A 85 -3.73 -8.15 0.06
C GLY A 85 -2.91 -7.83 -1.19
N HIS A 86 -2.69 -6.55 -1.51
CA HIS A 86 -1.80 -6.12 -2.58
C HIS A 86 -0.37 -6.63 -2.35
N ASP A 87 0.15 -6.47 -1.14
CA ASP A 87 1.48 -6.97 -0.75
C ASP A 87 1.55 -8.51 -0.82
N CYS A 88 0.45 -9.21 -0.52
CA CYS A 88 0.34 -10.64 -0.72
C CYS A 88 0.42 -11.01 -2.21
N GLY A 89 -0.22 -10.24 -3.10
CA GLY A 89 -0.16 -10.44 -4.55
C GLY A 89 1.26 -10.36 -5.11
N HIS A 90 2.04 -9.38 -4.64
CA HIS A 90 3.48 -9.23 -4.93
C HIS A 90 4.38 -10.27 -4.25
N ARG A 91 3.81 -11.15 -3.41
CA ARG A 91 4.54 -12.11 -2.56
C ARG A 91 5.53 -11.42 -1.62
N SER A 92 5.31 -10.14 -1.28
CA SER A 92 6.18 -9.37 -0.39
C SER A 92 5.81 -9.55 1.09
N PHE A 93 4.57 -9.98 1.38
CA PHE A 93 4.08 -10.20 2.75
C PHE A 93 4.80 -11.36 3.48
N SER A 94 4.91 -12.54 2.83
CA SER A 94 5.56 -13.74 3.39
C SER A 94 6.47 -14.41 2.37
N ASN A 95 7.46 -15.19 2.85
CA ASN A 95 8.28 -16.07 2.01
C ASN A 95 7.54 -17.33 1.56
N ARG A 96 6.43 -17.68 2.23
CA ARG A 96 5.61 -18.83 1.87
C ARG A 96 4.47 -18.39 0.98
N THR A 97 4.46 -18.86 -0.26
CA THR A 97 3.44 -18.50 -1.28
C THR A 97 2.03 -18.81 -0.81
N TRP A 98 1.81 -19.98 -0.20
CA TRP A 98 0.48 -20.35 0.31
C TRP A 98 -0.04 -19.41 1.41
N VAL A 99 0.85 -18.80 2.22
CA VAL A 99 0.45 -17.82 3.25
C VAL A 99 -0.04 -16.55 2.58
N ASN A 100 0.66 -16.09 1.55
CA ASN A 100 0.25 -14.92 0.77
C ASN A 100 -1.10 -15.19 0.10
N ASP A 101 -1.29 -16.38 -0.46
CA ASP A 101 -2.55 -16.73 -1.12
C ASP A 101 -3.69 -16.77 -0.11
N LEU A 102 -3.51 -17.40 1.05
CA LEU A 102 -4.54 -17.44 2.09
C LEU A 102 -4.89 -16.03 2.60
N VAL A 103 -3.90 -15.26 3.04
CA VAL A 103 -4.11 -13.92 3.60
C VAL A 103 -4.68 -12.97 2.55
N GLY A 104 -4.18 -13.04 1.32
CA GLY A 104 -4.66 -12.25 0.19
C GLY A 104 -6.14 -12.49 -0.09
N HIS A 105 -6.56 -13.76 -0.23
CA HIS A 105 -7.98 -14.08 -0.43
C HIS A 105 -8.83 -13.65 0.79
N SER A 106 -8.36 -13.90 2.01
CA SER A 106 -9.10 -13.54 3.22
C SER A 106 -9.34 -12.04 3.39
N LEU A 107 -8.38 -11.19 3.02
CA LEU A 107 -8.52 -9.74 3.15
C LEU A 107 -9.21 -9.08 1.95
N PHE A 108 -9.13 -9.69 0.76
CA PHE A 108 -9.83 -9.19 -0.42
C PHE A 108 -11.32 -9.60 -0.45
N LEU A 109 -11.69 -10.69 0.23
CA LEU A 109 -13.08 -11.17 0.26
C LEU A 109 -14.06 -10.13 0.83
N PRO A 110 -13.81 -9.47 1.98
CA PRO A 110 -14.72 -8.47 2.55
C PRO A 110 -14.89 -7.21 1.70
N ILE A 111 -13.90 -6.90 0.86
CA ILE A 111 -13.93 -5.74 -0.07
C ILE A 111 -14.40 -6.13 -1.48
N ILE A 112 -14.89 -7.36 -1.65
CA ILE A 112 -15.48 -7.88 -2.91
C ILE A 112 -14.50 -7.74 -4.08
N TYR A 113 -13.23 -8.04 -3.83
CA TYR A 113 -12.18 -7.92 -4.84
C TYR A 113 -11.66 -9.32 -5.21
N PRO A 114 -11.62 -9.71 -6.50
CA PRO A 114 -11.17 -11.04 -6.90
C PRO A 114 -9.64 -11.16 -6.81
N PHE A 115 -9.13 -11.64 -5.68
CA PHE A 115 -7.68 -11.70 -5.42
C PHE A 115 -6.91 -12.48 -6.49
N HIS A 116 -7.39 -13.65 -6.91
CA HIS A 116 -6.67 -14.47 -7.88
C HIS A 116 -6.52 -13.77 -9.25
N SER A 117 -7.62 -13.25 -9.79
CA SER A 117 -7.63 -12.52 -11.06
C SER A 117 -6.73 -11.29 -10.98
N TRP A 118 -6.80 -10.57 -9.87
CA TRP A 118 -5.98 -9.39 -9.64
C TRP A 118 -4.49 -9.72 -9.56
N ARG A 119 -4.10 -10.75 -8.79
CA ARG A 119 -2.71 -11.20 -8.67
C ARG A 119 -2.06 -11.56 -10.00
N ILE A 120 -2.81 -12.06 -10.98
CA ILE A 120 -2.27 -12.42 -12.31
C ILE A 120 -1.94 -11.18 -13.15
N LEU A 121 -2.59 -10.06 -12.87
CA LEU A 121 -2.42 -8.79 -13.60
C LEU A 121 -1.24 -7.95 -13.08
N LEU A 122 -0.64 -8.30 -11.93
CA LEU A 122 0.52 -7.62 -11.35
C LEU A 122 1.84 -8.30 -11.71
#